data_AF-A0AB34SI02-F1
#
_entry.id   AF-A0AB34SI02-F1
#
_cell.length_a   1.000
_cell.length_b   1.000
_cell.length_c   1.000
_cell.angle_alpha   90.00
_cell.angle_beta   90.00
_cell.angle_gamma   90.00
#
_symmetry.space_group_name_H-M   'P 1'
#
loop_
_entity.id
_entity.type
_entity.pdbx_description
1 polymer ?
#
loop_
_entity_poly.entity_id
_entity_poly.type
_entity_poly.pdbx_seq_one_letter_code
_entity_poly.pdbx_strand_id
1 'polypeptide(L)'
;MYNGKRGKNMNKRIKKIIALTVAFSAVTTIAPKTFLGLTSKPAYAASYTARNGELTSLVIKSTNGDKLSLKDGYNGDTVKLSDEKEYFVKLTDDSEGIVINAEAKGSDRIVRIFLTDDSDATAYKPGDKLYLGKGNTTVYVRTYASLSDFRQAKDKDKDVSICEEEYEVNVKKTTGSSYEDTTQDPVYLKDLSLNKGDITFLKQRTSYNIKVASSVNEIKITAEPEDDSSRVRIDGSLVDEDDNYRKTISLDKGKNEIKIKVTDDKDNQRVYTLNITRGSSSDGDSQGDVYLSSLELDEADLDFEEDKTSYEVDVDEDVSKILVTAEPEDEEYLVTINGSEVNSGDEYEKKVSLSKGKNTITVVVEDEVEDAKRTYKVTVNRGTVKDDEDDKEDTDDKNDNSSDDKNSVGWVKVDNDWKYRGEDGKFYVNKWLYDKEQGVYCYLKEDGFRATGWLQEGGNWYLLDSKGAMLTGWQYTGGQWYYLQSSGAMKTGWLKEEKTVTVEDTSTATDKKEDEKTSTSGSTNKTDTSKTDDKKEETTAKTKKVETWYYLQANGTMKTGWLLDNDKWYYMNLSGAMQTGWVIDNNSKYYLDQSGVMATGTKTIDGKEYKFTTSGALIS
;
A
#
# COMPACT_ATOMS: atom_id res chain seq x y z
N MET A 1 35.22 -14.50 -57.70
CA MET A 1 35.02 -13.33 -56.83
C MET A 1 34.20 -13.77 -55.61
N TYR A 2 34.72 -13.50 -54.41
CA TYR A 2 34.14 -13.53 -53.04
C TYR A 2 32.62 -13.83 -52.94
N ASN A 3 32.12 -14.89 -52.27
CA ASN A 3 32.17 -15.31 -50.84
C ASN A 3 31.72 -14.22 -49.83
N GLY A 4 30.80 -14.44 -48.89
CA GLY A 4 30.16 -15.67 -48.43
C GLY A 4 28.96 -15.44 -47.49
N LYS A 5 28.16 -16.51 -47.34
CA LYS A 5 27.04 -16.65 -46.42
C LYS A 5 27.55 -16.82 -44.97
N ARG A 6 27.01 -16.04 -44.04
CA ARG A 6 27.26 -16.16 -42.59
C ARG A 6 26.33 -17.22 -42.00
N GLY A 7 26.90 -18.35 -41.60
CA GLY A 7 26.23 -19.38 -40.80
C GLY A 7 26.18 -18.98 -39.32
N LYS A 8 25.01 -19.21 -38.72
CA LYS A 8 24.69 -19.04 -37.29
C LYS A 8 25.35 -20.19 -36.51
N ASN A 9 26.41 -19.90 -35.74
CA ASN A 9 27.07 -20.90 -34.90
C ASN A 9 26.38 -20.99 -33.53
N MET A 10 25.71 -22.11 -33.30
CA MET A 10 25.31 -22.60 -31.98
C MET A 10 26.53 -23.18 -31.26
N ASN A 11 26.89 -22.65 -30.08
CA ASN A 11 27.89 -23.31 -29.22
C ASN A 11 27.19 -24.28 -28.25
N LYS A 12 27.09 -25.55 -28.67
CA LYS A 12 26.84 -26.68 -27.76
C LYS A 12 28.06 -26.90 -26.87
N ARG A 13 27.92 -26.83 -25.55
CA ARG A 13 28.97 -27.30 -24.62
C ARG A 13 28.76 -28.77 -24.26
N ILE A 14 29.85 -29.51 -24.40
CA ILE A 14 29.99 -30.97 -24.32
C ILE A 14 30.24 -31.38 -22.86
N LYS A 15 29.45 -32.31 -22.31
CA LYS A 15 29.76 -33.01 -21.05
C LYS A 15 30.79 -34.10 -21.32
N LYS A 16 31.98 -34.02 -20.70
CA LYS A 16 32.95 -35.14 -20.64
C LYS A 16 32.84 -35.81 -19.27
N ILE A 17 32.35 -37.05 -19.27
CA ILE A 17 32.43 -37.99 -18.15
C ILE A 17 33.76 -38.74 -18.29
N ILE A 18 34.61 -38.71 -17.26
CA ILE A 18 35.76 -39.61 -17.15
C ILE A 18 35.37 -40.68 -16.11
N ALA A 19 35.09 -41.88 -16.63
CA ALA A 19 34.98 -43.09 -15.83
C ALA A 19 36.38 -43.61 -15.51
N LEU A 20 36.64 -43.92 -14.24
CA LEU A 20 37.79 -44.74 -13.85
C LEU A 20 37.29 -45.91 -13.01
N THR A 21 37.27 -47.08 -13.63
CA THR A 21 36.94 -48.35 -13.01
C THR A 21 38.20 -48.92 -12.36
N VAL A 22 38.15 -49.21 -11.04
CA VAL A 22 39.07 -50.18 -10.42
C VAL A 22 38.24 -51.08 -9.52
N ALA A 23 38.19 -52.36 -9.89
CA ALA A 23 37.67 -53.44 -9.07
C ALA A 23 38.81 -54.03 -8.23
N PHE A 24 38.60 -54.23 -6.93
CA PHE A 24 39.20 -55.33 -6.17
C PHE A 24 38.31 -55.71 -4.97
N SER A 25 38.42 -56.99 -4.63
CA SER A 25 37.49 -57.89 -3.96
C SER A 25 37.29 -57.67 -2.46
N ALA A 26 36.13 -58.12 -1.97
CA ALA A 26 35.71 -58.13 -0.56
C ALA A 26 36.60 -58.98 0.37
N VAL A 27 36.82 -58.51 1.61
CA VAL A 27 36.83 -59.30 2.88
C VAL A 27 36.44 -58.36 4.05
N THR A 28 35.87 -58.96 5.10
CA THR A 28 34.98 -58.50 6.17
C THR A 28 35.58 -57.68 7.33
N THR A 29 34.66 -57.17 8.18
CA THR A 29 34.71 -56.96 9.65
C THR A 29 35.24 -55.65 10.27
N ILE A 30 34.28 -54.88 10.86
CA ILE A 30 34.21 -54.12 12.13
C ILE A 30 35.37 -53.15 12.51
N ALA A 31 34.99 -51.88 12.73
CA ALA A 31 35.80 -50.72 13.15
C ALA A 31 36.05 -50.64 14.70
N PRO A 32 36.68 -49.59 15.28
CA PRO A 32 37.67 -48.61 14.77
C PRO A 32 38.91 -48.43 15.70
N LYS A 33 40.03 -47.90 15.18
CA LYS A 33 40.79 -46.76 15.75
C LYS A 33 42.03 -46.39 14.90
N THR A 34 41.95 -45.19 14.31
CA THR A 34 43.00 -44.20 13.99
C THR A 34 44.33 -44.62 13.33
N PHE A 35 44.52 -44.23 12.05
CA PHE A 35 45.71 -43.48 11.59
C PHE A 35 45.50 -42.84 10.19
N LEU A 36 46.26 -41.75 9.94
CA LEU A 36 46.41 -40.84 8.79
C LEU A 36 46.19 -41.43 7.37
N GLY A 37 45.76 -40.73 6.31
CA GLY A 37 45.56 -39.30 6.00
C GLY A 37 46.02 -39.04 4.54
N LEU A 38 45.11 -38.69 3.61
CA LEU A 38 45.31 -38.20 2.21
C LEU A 38 43.91 -38.24 1.53
N THR A 39 43.19 -37.21 1.12
CA THR A 39 43.47 -35.82 0.71
C THR A 39 42.39 -34.88 1.27
N SER A 40 42.65 -34.20 2.38
CA SER A 40 41.98 -32.93 2.63
C SER A 40 42.73 -31.88 1.82
N LYS A 41 42.07 -31.25 0.84
CA LYS A 41 42.57 -29.97 0.33
C LYS A 41 42.66 -29.06 1.56
N PRO A 42 43.85 -28.49 1.89
CA PRO A 42 43.88 -27.44 2.88
C PRO A 42 43.07 -26.28 2.29
N ALA A 43 41.90 -26.00 2.88
CA ALA A 43 41.15 -24.81 2.59
C ALA A 43 41.93 -23.63 3.19
N TYR A 44 42.95 -23.18 2.46
CA TYR A 44 43.33 -21.79 2.53
C TYR A 44 42.08 -21.02 2.13
N ALA A 45 41.35 -20.49 3.12
CA ALA A 45 40.47 -19.37 2.87
C ALA A 45 41.37 -18.20 2.47
N ALA A 46 41.81 -18.18 1.21
CA ALA A 46 42.20 -16.94 0.58
C ALA A 46 40.99 -16.02 0.78
N SER A 47 41.18 -14.95 1.55
CA SER A 47 40.12 -13.96 1.73
C SER A 47 39.70 -13.51 0.33
N TYR A 48 38.49 -13.90 -0.07
CA TYR A 48 37.94 -13.52 -1.35
C TYR A 48 38.17 -12.03 -1.56
N THR A 49 38.91 -11.70 -2.61
CA THR A 49 39.25 -10.33 -2.95
C THR A 49 38.68 -10.08 -4.33
N ALA A 50 37.49 -9.50 -4.36
CA ALA A 50 36.79 -9.17 -5.59
C ALA A 50 37.73 -8.46 -6.57
N ARG A 51 37.68 -8.86 -7.85
CA ARG A 51 38.27 -8.11 -8.96
C ARG A 51 37.35 -6.97 -9.37
N ASN A 52 37.82 -6.09 -10.25
CA ASN A 52 36.99 -4.98 -10.73
C ASN A 52 35.67 -5.54 -11.31
N GLY A 53 34.57 -5.13 -10.68
CA GLY A 53 33.16 -5.51 -10.71
C GLY A 53 32.78 -6.96 -10.68
N GLU A 54 33.60 -7.76 -10.03
CA GLU A 54 33.00 -8.78 -9.22
C GLU A 54 32.28 -8.15 -8.01
N LEU A 55 31.36 -8.90 -7.39
CA LEU A 55 30.62 -8.43 -6.23
C LEU A 55 31.54 -8.32 -5.02
N THR A 56 31.43 -7.24 -4.25
CA THR A 56 32.05 -7.11 -2.92
C THR A 56 31.11 -7.58 -1.82
N SER A 57 29.80 -7.52 -2.06
CA SER A 57 28.79 -7.98 -1.14
C SER A 57 27.61 -8.63 -1.88
N LEU A 58 27.04 -9.66 -1.25
CA LEU A 58 25.79 -10.29 -1.65
C LEU A 58 25.06 -10.69 -0.37
N VAL A 59 24.04 -9.91 0.00
CA VAL A 59 23.24 -10.09 1.20
C VAL A 59 21.79 -10.28 0.77
N ILE A 60 21.24 -11.43 1.16
CA ILE A 60 19.86 -11.78 0.84
C ILE A 60 19.07 -11.81 2.14
N LYS A 61 17.91 -11.16 2.13
CA LYS A 61 16.95 -11.17 3.23
C LYS A 61 15.60 -11.66 2.72
N SER A 62 14.76 -12.20 3.58
CA SER A 62 13.33 -12.32 3.28
C SER A 62 12.69 -10.93 3.24
N THR A 63 11.51 -10.79 2.63
CA THR A 63 10.77 -9.52 2.67
C THR A 63 10.32 -9.12 4.08
N ASN A 64 10.31 -10.07 5.03
CA ASN A 64 10.09 -9.82 6.46
C ASN A 64 11.36 -9.29 7.16
N GLY A 65 12.52 -9.31 6.49
CA GLY A 65 13.77 -8.71 6.95
C GLY A 65 14.81 -9.71 7.46
N ASP A 66 14.46 -11.00 7.56
CA ASP A 66 15.37 -12.04 8.06
C ASP A 66 16.49 -12.33 7.08
N LYS A 67 17.73 -12.36 7.57
CA LYS A 67 18.89 -12.65 6.72
C LYS A 67 18.93 -14.13 6.35
N LEU A 68 19.04 -14.40 5.06
CA LEU A 68 19.13 -15.74 4.51
C LEU A 68 20.61 -16.09 4.23
N SER A 69 20.98 -17.34 4.52
CA SER A 69 22.35 -17.83 4.33
C SER A 69 22.58 -18.30 2.89
N LEU A 70 23.71 -17.88 2.30
CA LEU A 70 24.18 -18.42 1.01
C LEU A 70 24.68 -19.85 1.20
N LYS A 71 24.39 -20.73 0.25
CA LYS A 71 24.80 -22.14 0.27
C LYS A 71 25.37 -22.60 -1.08
N ASP A 72 26.18 -23.66 -1.08
CA ASP A 72 26.69 -24.34 -2.29
C ASP A 72 25.74 -25.43 -2.83
N GLY A 73 24.50 -25.43 -2.32
CA GLY A 73 23.42 -26.31 -2.72
C GLY A 73 22.24 -26.15 -1.75
N TYR A 74 21.02 -26.53 -2.15
CA TYR A 74 19.87 -26.41 -1.24
C TYR A 74 20.07 -27.15 0.10
N ASN A 75 20.73 -28.31 0.05
CA ASN A 75 21.10 -29.10 1.23
C ASN A 75 22.60 -29.04 1.53
N GLY A 76 23.31 -28.11 0.91
CA GLY A 76 24.74 -27.91 1.07
C GLY A 76 25.10 -27.05 2.28
N ASP A 77 26.39 -26.81 2.43
CA ASP A 77 26.97 -26.05 3.52
C ASP A 77 26.75 -24.55 3.31
N THR A 78 26.81 -23.79 4.41
CA THR A 78 26.75 -22.32 4.32
C THR A 78 28.08 -21.80 3.79
N VAL A 79 28.02 -21.03 2.72
CA VAL A 79 29.19 -20.43 2.08
C VAL A 79 29.19 -18.91 2.22
N LYS A 80 30.36 -18.32 2.02
CA LYS A 80 30.51 -16.87 1.85
C LYS A 80 30.64 -16.56 0.37
N LEU A 81 30.42 -15.30 0.00
CA LEU A 81 30.73 -14.81 -1.34
C LEU A 81 32.19 -15.14 -1.70
N SER A 82 32.38 -15.71 -2.88
CA SER A 82 33.67 -16.12 -3.43
C SER A 82 33.73 -15.83 -4.93
N ASP A 83 34.73 -16.40 -5.61
CA ASP A 83 34.83 -16.43 -7.07
C ASP A 83 33.76 -17.32 -7.73
N GLU A 84 33.03 -18.11 -6.95
CA GLU A 84 31.85 -18.84 -7.42
C GLU A 84 30.74 -17.86 -7.82
N LYS A 85 29.99 -18.24 -8.85
CA LYS A 85 28.89 -17.43 -9.40
C LYS A 85 27.52 -18.02 -9.15
N GLU A 86 27.45 -19.21 -8.55
CA GLU A 86 26.19 -19.89 -8.25
C GLU A 86 26.03 -20.04 -6.73
N TYR A 87 24.87 -19.63 -6.22
CA TYR A 87 24.53 -19.71 -4.80
C TYR A 87 23.10 -20.21 -4.61
N PHE A 88 22.85 -20.87 -3.49
CA PHE A 88 21.55 -21.42 -3.13
C PHE A 88 21.03 -20.79 -1.85
N VAL A 89 19.73 -20.52 -1.81
CA VAL A 89 19.03 -19.94 -0.65
C VAL A 89 17.72 -20.70 -0.41
N LYS A 90 17.38 -20.91 0.85
CA LYS A 90 16.07 -21.43 1.26
C LYS A 90 15.26 -20.32 1.91
N LEU A 91 14.07 -20.07 1.40
CA LEU A 91 13.07 -19.18 1.98
C LEU A 91 12.00 -20.04 2.64
N THR A 92 12.05 -20.12 3.97
CA THR A 92 11.22 -21.05 4.76
C THR A 92 10.18 -20.38 5.63
N ASP A 93 10.27 -19.06 5.79
CA ASP A 93 9.25 -18.25 6.45
C ASP A 93 8.05 -18.03 5.53
N ASP A 94 7.01 -17.37 6.02
CA ASP A 94 5.81 -16.99 5.28
C ASP A 94 5.99 -15.73 4.43
N SER A 95 7.22 -15.25 4.27
CA SER A 95 7.48 -14.00 3.55
C SER A 95 7.08 -14.10 2.08
N GLU A 96 6.61 -12.99 1.53
CA GLU A 96 6.17 -12.90 0.13
C GLU A 96 7.33 -13.06 -0.88
N GLY A 97 8.58 -12.98 -0.44
CA GLY A 97 9.75 -13.17 -1.29
C GLY A 97 11.06 -12.76 -0.63
N ILE A 98 11.98 -12.16 -1.39
CA ILE A 98 13.31 -11.77 -0.90
C ILE A 98 13.64 -10.31 -1.20
N VAL A 99 14.68 -9.81 -0.54
CA VAL A 99 15.36 -8.56 -0.86
C VAL A 99 16.84 -8.89 -1.03
N ILE A 100 17.41 -8.54 -2.20
CA ILE A 100 18.84 -8.71 -2.46
C ILE A 100 19.52 -7.35 -2.37
N ASN A 101 20.52 -7.25 -1.50
CA ASN A 101 21.46 -6.12 -1.45
C ASN A 101 22.82 -6.63 -1.92
N ALA A 102 23.35 -6.04 -2.98
CA ALA A 102 24.62 -6.44 -3.56
C ALA A 102 25.37 -5.21 -4.08
N GLU A 103 26.68 -5.24 -3.97
CA GLU A 103 27.58 -4.17 -4.39
C GLU A 103 28.68 -4.75 -5.28
N ALA A 104 29.06 -4.02 -6.32
CA ALA A 104 30.15 -4.37 -7.22
C ALA A 104 31.41 -3.58 -6.90
N LYS A 105 32.58 -4.17 -7.10
CA LYS A 105 33.85 -3.46 -6.91
C LYS A 105 34.12 -2.48 -8.04
N GLY A 106 34.29 -1.20 -7.74
CA GLY A 106 34.63 -0.16 -8.72
C GLY A 106 33.78 1.09 -8.51
N SER A 107 34.29 2.27 -8.85
CA SER A 107 33.64 3.56 -8.56
C SER A 107 32.30 3.76 -9.26
N ASP A 108 32.20 3.29 -10.51
CA ASP A 108 31.06 3.58 -11.39
C ASP A 108 30.17 2.37 -11.65
N ARG A 109 30.56 1.20 -11.12
CA ARG A 109 29.88 -0.05 -11.40
C ARG A 109 28.55 -0.12 -10.68
N ILE A 110 27.55 -0.67 -11.36
CA ILE A 110 26.21 -0.83 -10.82
C ILE A 110 25.79 -2.30 -10.82
N VAL A 111 24.83 -2.62 -9.96
CA VAL A 111 24.20 -3.94 -9.90
C VAL A 111 22.74 -3.84 -10.33
N ARG A 112 22.27 -4.82 -11.10
CA ARG A 112 20.85 -5.05 -11.37
C ARG A 112 20.50 -6.51 -11.14
N ILE A 113 19.26 -6.74 -10.73
CA ILE A 113 18.74 -8.05 -10.39
C ILE A 113 17.60 -8.39 -11.35
N PHE A 114 17.47 -9.66 -11.75
CA PHE A 114 16.50 -10.14 -12.71
C PHE A 114 15.91 -11.48 -12.24
N LEU A 115 14.63 -11.72 -12.55
CA LEU A 115 13.93 -12.97 -12.19
C LEU A 115 13.92 -14.01 -13.33
N THR A 116 14.52 -13.68 -14.47
CA THR A 116 14.67 -14.52 -15.66
C THR A 116 16.00 -14.16 -16.35
N ASP A 117 16.56 -15.09 -17.13
CA ASP A 117 17.75 -14.87 -17.94
C ASP A 117 17.47 -14.17 -19.27
N ASP A 118 16.19 -13.96 -19.61
CA ASP A 118 15.75 -13.34 -20.86
C ASP A 118 16.47 -12.00 -21.17
N SER A 119 16.70 -11.76 -22.46
CA SER A 119 17.41 -10.59 -22.97
C SER A 119 16.67 -9.27 -22.71
N ASP A 120 15.35 -9.29 -22.56
CA ASP A 120 14.51 -8.13 -22.30
C ASP A 120 13.94 -8.09 -20.86
N ALA A 121 14.52 -8.89 -19.96
CA ALA A 121 14.09 -9.01 -18.58
C ALA A 121 13.99 -7.67 -17.83
N THR A 122 12.96 -7.53 -17.00
CA THR A 122 12.79 -6.37 -16.12
C THR A 122 13.87 -6.33 -15.05
N ALA A 123 14.55 -5.18 -14.95
CA ALA A 123 15.67 -4.96 -14.04
C ALA A 123 15.22 -4.34 -12.70
N TYR A 124 15.62 -4.97 -11.61
CA TYR A 124 15.44 -4.49 -10.23
C TYR A 124 16.75 -3.90 -9.69
N LYS A 125 16.65 -2.96 -8.75
CA LYS A 125 17.79 -2.40 -8.02
C LYS A 125 18.06 -3.21 -6.75
N PRO A 126 19.31 -3.23 -6.26
CA PRO A 126 19.59 -3.70 -4.92
C PRO A 126 18.71 -3.01 -3.88
N GLY A 127 18.09 -3.79 -3.00
CA GLY A 127 17.15 -3.30 -1.98
C GLY A 127 15.67 -3.38 -2.39
N ASP A 128 15.36 -3.56 -3.67
CA ASP A 128 13.97 -3.76 -4.11
C ASP A 128 13.44 -5.12 -3.59
N LYS A 129 12.12 -5.15 -3.31
CA LYS A 129 11.43 -6.39 -2.95
C LYS A 129 11.20 -7.24 -4.20
N LEU A 130 11.63 -8.49 -4.15
CA LEU A 130 11.42 -9.50 -5.19
C LEU A 130 10.40 -10.50 -4.67
N TYR A 131 9.17 -10.42 -5.15
CA TYR A 131 8.11 -11.35 -4.81
C TYR A 131 8.36 -12.70 -5.49
N LEU A 132 8.31 -13.79 -4.72
CA LEU A 132 8.63 -15.13 -5.19
C LEU A 132 7.51 -16.10 -4.87
N GLY A 133 7.10 -16.86 -5.87
CA GLY A 133 6.19 -17.98 -5.69
C GLY A 133 6.83 -19.19 -4.99
N LYS A 134 6.02 -20.10 -4.47
CA LYS A 134 6.44 -21.38 -3.92
C LYS A 134 7.15 -22.19 -5.00
N GLY A 135 8.24 -22.85 -4.60
CA GLY A 135 9.05 -23.66 -5.50
C GLY A 135 10.44 -23.09 -5.66
N ASN A 136 11.03 -23.32 -6.83
CA ASN A 136 12.39 -22.85 -7.13
C ASN A 136 12.31 -21.66 -8.09
N THR A 137 13.08 -20.62 -7.80
CA THR A 137 13.28 -19.47 -8.68
C THR A 137 14.77 -19.18 -8.76
N THR A 138 15.30 -19.02 -9.97
CA THR A 138 16.67 -18.57 -10.18
C THR A 138 16.65 -17.07 -10.39
N VAL A 139 17.42 -16.36 -9.57
CA VAL A 139 17.55 -14.90 -9.61
C VAL A 139 18.93 -14.56 -10.14
N TYR A 140 19.00 -13.72 -11.17
CA TYR A 140 20.25 -13.32 -11.80
C TYR A 140 20.68 -11.96 -11.26
N VAL A 141 21.87 -11.88 -10.67
CA VAL A 141 22.48 -10.64 -10.20
C VAL A 141 23.59 -10.27 -11.18
N ARG A 142 23.40 -9.21 -11.95
CA ARG A 142 24.34 -8.77 -12.99
C ARG A 142 25.02 -7.46 -12.61
N THR A 143 26.29 -7.34 -12.94
CA THR A 143 27.06 -6.11 -12.76
C THR A 143 27.35 -5.44 -14.11
N TYR A 144 27.34 -4.12 -14.13
CA TYR A 144 27.64 -3.32 -15.34
C TYR A 144 28.72 -2.31 -15.00
N ALA A 145 29.54 -1.99 -16.01
CA ALA A 145 30.65 -1.04 -15.87
C ALA A 145 30.16 0.34 -15.45
N SER A 146 28.96 0.73 -15.90
CA SER A 146 28.27 1.96 -15.50
C SER A 146 26.77 1.91 -15.74
N LEU A 147 26.04 2.92 -15.24
CA LEU A 147 24.64 3.13 -15.59
C LEU A 147 24.43 3.34 -17.10
N SER A 148 25.40 3.96 -17.78
CA SER A 148 25.34 4.18 -19.23
C SER A 148 25.45 2.88 -20.00
N ASP A 149 26.31 1.95 -19.55
CA ASP A 149 26.46 0.64 -20.18
C ASP A 149 25.20 -0.21 -19.99
N PHE A 150 24.59 -0.17 -18.80
CA PHE A 150 23.28 -0.81 -18.59
C PHE A 150 22.19 -0.24 -19.50
N ARG A 151 22.12 1.09 -19.66
CA ARG A 151 21.18 1.73 -20.59
C ARG A 151 21.45 1.35 -22.04
N GLN A 152 22.72 1.20 -22.42
CA GLN A 152 23.08 0.71 -23.74
C GLN A 152 22.57 -0.73 -23.96
N ALA A 153 22.86 -1.64 -23.03
CA ALA A 153 22.40 -3.02 -23.06
C ALA A 153 20.86 -3.10 -23.16
N LYS A 154 20.15 -2.36 -22.31
CA LYS A 154 18.68 -2.34 -22.26
C LYS A 154 18.03 -1.68 -23.47
N ASP A 155 18.44 -0.44 -23.78
CA ASP A 155 17.68 0.43 -24.68
C ASP A 155 18.14 0.34 -26.13
N LYS A 156 19.44 0.09 -26.37
CA LYS A 156 20.02 0.02 -27.71
C LYS A 156 20.17 -1.42 -28.19
N ASP A 157 20.86 -2.23 -27.40
CA ASP A 157 21.17 -3.61 -27.78
C ASP A 157 19.98 -4.55 -27.54
N LYS A 158 19.02 -4.12 -26.69
CA LYS A 158 17.84 -4.89 -26.29
C LYS A 158 18.20 -6.26 -25.71
N ASP A 159 19.34 -6.29 -25.01
CA ASP A 159 19.88 -7.48 -24.39
C ASP A 159 20.56 -7.12 -23.07
N VAL A 160 19.82 -7.23 -21.98
CA VAL A 160 20.30 -6.98 -20.63
C VAL A 160 21.30 -8.03 -20.14
N SER A 161 21.49 -9.15 -20.83
CA SER A 161 22.52 -10.14 -20.49
C SER A 161 23.94 -9.67 -20.83
N ILE A 162 24.07 -8.60 -21.64
CA ILE A 162 25.35 -7.94 -21.93
C ILE A 162 25.82 -7.19 -20.68
N CYS A 163 26.56 -7.88 -19.83
CA CYS A 163 27.03 -7.41 -18.53
C CYS A 163 28.49 -7.82 -18.28
N GLU A 164 29.10 -7.34 -17.19
CA GLU A 164 30.49 -7.68 -16.85
C GLU A 164 30.58 -9.02 -16.11
N GLU A 165 29.71 -9.22 -15.13
CA GLU A 165 29.63 -10.44 -14.33
C GLU A 165 28.18 -10.77 -14.03
N GLU A 166 27.85 -12.06 -14.06
CA GLU A 166 26.54 -12.60 -13.72
C GLU A 166 26.67 -13.63 -12.59
N TYR A 167 25.75 -13.57 -11.64
CA TYR A 167 25.64 -14.49 -10.51
C TYR A 167 24.23 -15.07 -10.49
N GLU A 168 24.13 -16.38 -10.30
CA GLU A 168 22.86 -17.10 -10.13
C GLU A 168 22.59 -17.34 -8.65
N VAL A 169 21.42 -16.91 -8.20
CA VAL A 169 20.93 -17.15 -6.85
C VAL A 169 19.68 -18.03 -6.97
N ASN A 170 19.85 -19.31 -6.71
CA ASN A 170 18.82 -20.33 -6.73
C ASN A 170 18.04 -20.31 -5.40
N VAL A 171 16.84 -19.76 -5.42
CA VAL A 171 15.98 -19.61 -4.25
C VAL A 171 14.90 -20.66 -4.24
N LYS A 172 14.85 -21.46 -3.16
CA LYS A 172 13.77 -22.40 -2.90
C LYS A 172 12.86 -21.86 -1.83
N LYS A 173 11.67 -21.41 -2.23
CA LYS A 173 10.58 -21.04 -1.33
C LYS A 173 9.74 -22.27 -1.00
N THR A 174 9.56 -22.56 0.28
CA THR A 174 8.82 -23.77 0.73
C THR A 174 7.37 -23.50 1.13
N THR A 175 7.05 -22.25 1.44
CA THR A 175 5.73 -21.74 1.83
C THR A 175 5.02 -21.10 0.63
N GLY A 176 3.70 -21.20 0.59
CA GLY A 176 2.90 -20.46 -0.39
C GLY A 176 2.87 -18.97 -0.04
N SER A 177 2.85 -18.13 -1.06
CA SER A 177 2.63 -16.69 -0.96
C SER A 177 1.14 -16.37 -0.83
N SER A 178 0.76 -15.23 -0.23
CA SER A 178 -0.66 -14.86 -0.09
C SER A 178 -1.35 -14.63 -1.44
N TYR A 179 -0.59 -14.31 -2.49
CA TYR A 179 -1.10 -14.08 -3.84
C TYR A 179 -1.16 -15.36 -4.71
N GLU A 180 -0.69 -16.51 -4.21
CA GLU A 180 -0.71 -17.76 -4.97
C GLU A 180 -2.11 -18.36 -5.00
N ASP A 181 -2.62 -18.60 -6.21
CA ASP A 181 -3.86 -19.35 -6.39
C ASP A 181 -3.53 -20.81 -6.77
N THR A 182 -3.51 -21.66 -5.74
CA THR A 182 -3.29 -23.10 -5.86
C THR A 182 -4.56 -23.88 -6.17
N THR A 183 -5.71 -23.20 -6.31
CA THR A 183 -6.98 -23.86 -6.67
C THR A 183 -7.09 -24.11 -8.19
N GLN A 184 -6.28 -23.41 -8.98
CA GLN A 184 -6.23 -23.51 -10.43
C GLN A 184 -5.14 -24.48 -10.92
N ASP A 185 -5.29 -24.97 -12.14
CA ASP A 185 -4.36 -25.95 -12.71
C ASP A 185 -2.95 -25.36 -12.92
N PRO A 186 -1.90 -26.20 -12.94
CA PRO A 186 -0.52 -25.77 -13.09
C PRO A 186 -0.14 -25.46 -14.57
N VAL A 187 -1.00 -24.73 -15.27
CA VAL A 187 -0.73 -24.13 -16.58
C VAL A 187 -0.47 -22.63 -16.40
N TYR A 188 0.56 -22.08 -17.05
CA TYR A 188 1.04 -20.73 -16.76
C TYR A 188 1.29 -19.91 -18.02
N LEU A 189 1.26 -18.59 -17.86
CA LEU A 189 1.86 -17.67 -18.83
C LEU A 189 3.35 -17.57 -18.53
N LYS A 190 4.15 -17.47 -19.58
CA LYS A 190 5.57 -17.10 -19.55
C LYS A 190 5.73 -15.61 -19.27
N ASP A 191 4.96 -14.78 -19.98
CA ASP A 191 4.95 -13.32 -19.81
C ASP A 191 3.52 -12.77 -19.76
N LEU A 192 3.37 -11.68 -19.00
CA LEU A 192 2.17 -10.86 -18.98
C LEU A 192 2.57 -9.39 -18.84
N SER A 193 2.48 -8.65 -19.94
CA SER A 193 2.96 -7.29 -20.02
C SER A 193 1.91 -6.34 -20.61
N LEU A 194 1.99 -5.07 -20.18
CA LEU A 194 1.07 -4.01 -20.55
C LEU A 194 1.85 -2.87 -21.22
N ASN A 195 1.26 -2.23 -22.23
CA ASN A 195 1.87 -1.03 -22.82
C ASN A 195 1.67 0.24 -21.95
N LYS A 196 0.75 0.20 -20.98
CA LYS A 196 0.38 1.28 -20.05
C LYS A 196 0.05 0.68 -18.68
N GLY A 197 0.40 1.38 -17.62
CA GLY A 197 0.27 0.85 -16.25
C GLY A 197 1.40 -0.09 -15.87
N ASP A 198 1.72 -0.12 -14.59
CA ASP A 198 2.81 -0.94 -14.07
C ASP A 198 2.27 -2.32 -13.66
N ILE A 199 2.89 -3.37 -14.19
CA ILE A 199 2.66 -4.75 -13.78
C ILE A 199 4.01 -5.43 -13.51
N THR A 200 4.06 -6.20 -12.42
CA THR A 200 5.16 -7.13 -12.14
C THR A 200 4.60 -8.53 -12.20
N PHE A 201 4.75 -9.20 -13.34
CA PHE A 201 4.17 -10.51 -13.55
C PHE A 201 4.85 -11.57 -12.68
N LEU A 202 4.01 -12.37 -11.99
CA LEU A 202 4.41 -13.55 -11.27
C LEU A 202 3.49 -14.67 -11.69
N LYS A 203 4.03 -15.73 -12.30
CA LYS A 203 3.18 -16.78 -12.91
C LYS A 203 2.15 -17.42 -11.98
N GLN A 204 2.42 -17.46 -10.68
CA GLN A 204 1.47 -18.04 -9.70
C GLN A 204 0.43 -17.04 -9.17
N ARG A 205 0.62 -15.73 -9.42
CA ARG A 205 -0.33 -14.68 -9.06
C ARG A 205 -1.38 -14.55 -10.16
N THR A 206 -2.64 -14.73 -9.78
CA THR A 206 -3.79 -14.72 -10.70
C THR A 206 -4.61 -13.43 -10.63
N SER A 207 -4.27 -12.47 -9.76
CA SER A 207 -4.98 -11.19 -9.69
C SER A 207 -4.01 -10.02 -9.56
N TYR A 208 -4.21 -9.00 -10.39
CA TYR A 208 -3.39 -7.79 -10.48
C TYR A 208 -4.27 -6.56 -10.43
N ASN A 209 -3.94 -5.62 -9.56
CA ASN A 209 -4.58 -4.31 -9.54
C ASN A 209 -3.63 -3.32 -10.24
N ILE A 210 -4.09 -2.73 -11.34
CA ILE A 210 -3.30 -1.83 -12.19
C ILE A 210 -4.01 -0.48 -12.24
N LYS A 211 -3.22 0.60 -12.20
CA LYS A 211 -3.70 1.97 -12.28
C LYS A 211 -3.17 2.61 -13.57
N VAL A 212 -4.04 3.29 -14.32
CA VAL A 212 -3.68 4.02 -15.55
C VAL A 212 -4.34 5.40 -15.58
N ALA A 213 -3.69 6.37 -16.21
CA ALA A 213 -4.20 7.74 -16.29
C ALA A 213 -5.57 7.81 -17.01
N SER A 214 -6.37 8.82 -16.69
CA SER A 214 -7.70 9.05 -17.29
C SER A 214 -7.66 9.13 -18.82
N SER A 215 -6.57 9.66 -19.39
CA SER A 215 -6.35 9.77 -20.83
C SER A 215 -6.11 8.42 -21.54
N VAL A 216 -5.89 7.33 -20.81
CA VAL A 216 -5.61 6.00 -21.37
C VAL A 216 -6.92 5.27 -21.70
N ASN A 217 -7.53 5.58 -22.84
CA ASN A 217 -8.81 4.99 -23.28
C ASN A 217 -8.71 3.51 -23.71
N GLU A 218 -7.51 2.99 -23.91
CA GLU A 218 -7.27 1.61 -24.31
C GLU A 218 -5.92 1.12 -23.77
N ILE A 219 -5.82 -0.19 -23.59
CA ILE A 219 -4.60 -0.85 -23.15
C ILE A 219 -4.29 -2.04 -24.05
N LYS A 220 -3.01 -2.21 -24.38
CA LYS A 220 -2.50 -3.38 -25.09
C LYS A 220 -1.88 -4.35 -24.09
N ILE A 221 -2.44 -5.54 -24.07
CA ILE A 221 -2.04 -6.66 -23.22
C ILE A 221 -1.28 -7.65 -24.09
N THR A 222 -0.13 -8.11 -23.63
CA THR A 222 0.62 -9.26 -24.19
C THR A 222 0.59 -10.38 -23.16
N ALA A 223 0.18 -11.59 -23.54
CA ALA A 223 0.05 -12.73 -22.64
C ALA A 223 0.62 -14.00 -23.29
N GLU A 224 1.93 -14.20 -23.20
CA GLU A 224 2.64 -15.32 -23.82
C GLU A 224 2.53 -16.58 -22.94
N PRO A 225 2.09 -17.75 -23.46
CA PRO A 225 2.04 -18.98 -22.67
C PRO A 225 3.44 -19.57 -22.39
N GLU A 226 3.60 -20.36 -21.31
CA GLU A 226 4.84 -21.14 -21.08
C GLU A 226 5.05 -22.24 -22.13
N ASP A 227 3.96 -22.74 -22.70
CA ASP A 227 3.97 -23.78 -23.74
C ASP A 227 3.23 -23.27 -24.98
N ASP A 228 3.92 -23.21 -26.12
CA ASP A 228 3.40 -22.71 -27.40
C ASP A 228 2.17 -23.50 -27.90
N SER A 229 1.94 -24.73 -27.40
CA SER A 229 0.73 -25.51 -27.69
C SER A 229 -0.50 -25.06 -26.90
N SER A 230 -0.30 -24.22 -25.88
CA SER A 230 -1.39 -23.67 -25.07
C SER A 230 -2.15 -22.59 -25.79
N ARG A 231 -3.46 -22.54 -25.55
CA ARG A 231 -4.36 -21.55 -26.11
C ARG A 231 -4.61 -20.43 -25.12
N VAL A 232 -4.41 -19.18 -25.54
CA VAL A 232 -4.63 -17.99 -24.70
C VAL A 232 -5.86 -17.21 -25.16
N ARG A 233 -6.68 -16.76 -24.22
CA ARG A 233 -7.78 -15.82 -24.46
C ARG A 233 -7.65 -14.59 -23.59
N ILE A 234 -7.60 -13.41 -24.20
CA ILE A 234 -7.64 -12.12 -23.50
C ILE A 234 -9.07 -11.57 -23.66
N ASP A 235 -9.78 -11.47 -22.54
CA ASP A 235 -11.18 -11.06 -22.48
C ASP A 235 -12.06 -11.81 -23.49
N GLY A 236 -12.01 -13.14 -23.41
CA GLY A 236 -12.75 -14.07 -24.28
C GLY A 236 -12.21 -14.23 -25.71
N SER A 237 -11.42 -13.29 -26.24
CA SER A 237 -10.87 -13.39 -27.60
C SER A 237 -9.58 -14.21 -27.63
N LEU A 238 -9.49 -15.12 -28.61
CA LEU A 238 -8.30 -15.92 -28.88
C LEU A 238 -7.15 -15.03 -29.38
N VAL A 239 -5.94 -15.26 -28.84
CA VAL A 239 -4.68 -14.67 -29.29
C VAL A 239 -3.61 -15.76 -29.45
N ASP A 240 -2.67 -15.58 -30.37
CA ASP A 240 -1.67 -16.59 -30.73
C ASP A 240 -0.37 -15.99 -31.29
N GLU A 241 0.54 -16.83 -31.82
CA GLU A 241 1.84 -16.37 -32.33
C GLU A 241 1.73 -15.33 -33.47
N ASP A 242 0.65 -15.35 -34.27
CA ASP A 242 0.49 -14.43 -35.40
C ASP A 242 0.25 -12.99 -34.92
N ASP A 243 -0.40 -12.81 -33.77
CA ASP A 243 -0.59 -11.52 -33.11
C ASP A 243 0.43 -11.23 -31.99
N ASN A 244 1.38 -12.14 -31.78
CA ASN A 244 2.34 -12.16 -30.67
C ASN A 244 1.67 -12.26 -29.29
N TYR A 245 0.55 -12.97 -29.22
CA TYR A 245 -0.30 -13.13 -28.04
C TYR A 245 -0.82 -11.78 -27.50
N ARG A 246 -1.21 -10.87 -28.41
CA ARG A 246 -1.57 -9.47 -28.06
C ARG A 246 -3.01 -9.15 -28.34
N LYS A 247 -3.61 -8.37 -27.44
CA LYS A 247 -4.91 -7.75 -27.66
C LYS A 247 -4.95 -6.32 -27.10
N THR A 248 -5.56 -5.41 -27.86
CA THR A 248 -5.94 -4.09 -27.37
C THR A 248 -7.37 -4.17 -26.81
N ILE A 249 -7.57 -3.68 -25.60
CA ILE A 249 -8.84 -3.62 -24.90
C ILE A 249 -9.17 -2.15 -24.65
N SER A 250 -10.37 -1.72 -25.04
CA SER A 250 -10.89 -0.41 -24.64
C SER A 250 -11.19 -0.41 -23.16
N LEU A 251 -10.91 0.70 -22.50
CA LEU A 251 -11.16 0.88 -21.07
C LEU A 251 -12.28 1.90 -20.86
N ASP A 252 -13.27 1.53 -20.07
CA ASP A 252 -14.25 2.44 -19.50
C ASP A 252 -13.59 3.28 -18.38
N LYS A 253 -14.16 4.44 -18.04
CA LYS A 253 -13.68 5.21 -16.87
C LYS A 253 -13.88 4.36 -15.61
N GLY A 254 -13.01 4.50 -14.60
CA GLY A 254 -13.10 3.74 -13.37
C GLY A 254 -12.57 2.30 -13.47
N LYS A 255 -13.18 1.37 -12.73
CA LYS A 255 -12.72 -0.02 -12.59
C LYS A 255 -13.08 -0.84 -13.84
N ASN A 256 -12.07 -1.49 -14.43
CA ASN A 256 -12.19 -2.40 -15.57
C ASN A 256 -11.64 -3.77 -15.17
N GLU A 257 -12.43 -4.83 -15.28
CA GLU A 257 -11.97 -6.20 -15.04
C GLU A 257 -11.69 -6.90 -16.36
N ILE A 258 -10.44 -7.35 -16.57
CA ILE A 258 -10.03 -8.07 -17.78
C ILE A 258 -9.53 -9.46 -17.40
N LYS A 259 -10.15 -10.51 -17.96
CA LYS A 259 -9.79 -11.91 -17.70
C LYS A 259 -8.92 -12.49 -18.82
N ILE A 260 -7.81 -13.10 -18.45
CA ILE A 260 -6.87 -13.75 -19.36
C ILE A 260 -6.84 -15.23 -19.02
N LYS A 261 -7.28 -16.08 -19.93
CA LYS A 261 -7.38 -17.52 -19.73
C LYS A 261 -6.36 -18.25 -20.60
N VAL A 262 -5.49 -19.04 -19.98
CA VAL A 262 -4.61 -20.00 -20.66
C VAL A 262 -5.16 -21.41 -20.49
N THR A 263 -5.11 -22.22 -21.55
CA THR A 263 -5.59 -23.61 -21.57
C THR A 263 -4.60 -24.49 -22.30
N ASP A 264 -4.12 -25.55 -21.67
CA ASP A 264 -3.18 -26.49 -22.32
C ASP A 264 -3.90 -27.54 -23.19
N ASP A 265 -3.12 -28.47 -23.74
CA ASP A 265 -3.59 -29.57 -24.59
C ASP A 265 -4.42 -30.64 -23.85
N LYS A 266 -4.44 -30.60 -22.52
CA LYS A 266 -5.18 -31.52 -21.63
C LYS A 266 -6.38 -30.85 -20.98
N ASP A 267 -6.79 -29.70 -21.47
CA ASP A 267 -7.86 -28.86 -20.93
C ASP A 267 -7.61 -28.35 -19.49
N ASN A 268 -6.37 -28.37 -19.00
CA ASN A 268 -6.01 -27.69 -17.77
C ASN A 268 -6.10 -26.18 -17.97
N GLN A 269 -6.60 -25.44 -16.99
CA GLN A 269 -6.91 -24.01 -17.13
C GLN A 269 -6.36 -23.16 -15.99
N ARG A 270 -5.86 -21.97 -16.38
CA ARG A 270 -5.57 -20.87 -15.46
C ARG A 270 -6.13 -19.57 -15.99
N VAL A 271 -6.66 -18.74 -15.10
CA VAL A 271 -7.22 -17.43 -15.34
C VAL A 271 -6.43 -16.40 -14.51
N TYR A 272 -5.94 -15.38 -15.20
CA TYR A 272 -5.36 -14.18 -14.62
C TYR A 272 -6.36 -13.03 -14.78
N THR A 273 -6.65 -12.31 -13.70
CA THR A 273 -7.56 -11.17 -13.68
C THR A 273 -6.76 -9.88 -13.52
N LEU A 274 -6.92 -8.96 -14.46
CA LEU A 274 -6.40 -7.61 -14.38
C LEU A 274 -7.54 -6.67 -13.97
N ASN A 275 -7.45 -6.10 -12.78
CA ASN A 275 -8.34 -5.05 -12.29
C ASN A 275 -7.70 -3.70 -12.62
N ILE A 276 -8.03 -3.13 -13.78
CA ILE A 276 -7.46 -1.89 -14.28
C ILE A 276 -8.35 -0.73 -13.89
N THR A 277 -7.85 0.19 -13.07
CA THR A 277 -8.54 1.44 -12.74
C THR A 277 -8.04 2.55 -13.65
N ARG A 278 -8.92 3.04 -14.52
CA ARG A 278 -8.66 4.12 -15.46
C ARG A 278 -9.16 5.44 -14.87
N GLY A 279 -8.23 6.35 -14.62
CA GLY A 279 -8.47 7.59 -13.86
C GLY A 279 -7.32 7.90 -12.91
N SER A 280 -6.59 6.86 -12.49
CA SER A 280 -5.49 6.99 -11.57
C SER A 280 -4.19 7.45 -12.25
N SER A 281 -3.88 8.75 -12.11
CA SER A 281 -2.59 9.32 -11.66
C SER A 281 -1.95 10.47 -12.48
N SER A 282 -1.49 11.45 -11.69
CA SER A 282 -0.43 12.46 -11.89
C SER A 282 -0.69 13.66 -12.81
N ASP A 283 -1.37 14.67 -12.26
CA ASP A 283 -0.89 16.07 -12.24
C ASP A 283 -1.44 16.78 -10.98
N GLY A 284 -0.57 17.03 -9.99
CA GLY A 284 -0.63 18.21 -9.11
C GLY A 284 -1.84 18.54 -8.24
N ASP A 285 -2.95 17.81 -8.21
CA ASP A 285 -4.07 18.09 -7.30
C ASP A 285 -4.56 16.80 -6.62
N SER A 286 -4.56 16.80 -5.29
CA SER A 286 -4.98 15.68 -4.46
C SER A 286 -6.50 15.59 -4.38
N GLN A 287 -7.14 15.42 -5.53
CA GLN A 287 -8.55 15.07 -5.61
C GLN A 287 -8.68 13.72 -6.33
N GLY A 288 -8.85 12.65 -5.55
CA GLY A 288 -8.84 11.26 -6.00
C GLY A 288 -10.02 10.89 -6.89
N ASP A 289 -10.08 9.60 -7.24
CA ASP A 289 -11.04 8.95 -8.14
C ASP A 289 -12.48 8.86 -7.54
N VAL A 290 -12.99 9.94 -6.93
CA VAL A 290 -14.32 10.02 -6.28
C VAL A 290 -15.10 11.20 -6.87
N TYR A 291 -16.33 10.99 -7.31
CA TYR A 291 -17.13 12.00 -8.04
C TYR A 291 -18.55 12.13 -7.49
N LEU A 292 -19.17 13.29 -7.75
CA LEU A 292 -20.62 13.43 -7.69
C LEU A 292 -21.22 12.93 -9.00
N SER A 293 -22.36 12.25 -8.92
CA SER A 293 -23.21 11.95 -10.09
C SER A 293 -24.02 13.16 -10.52
N SER A 294 -24.38 14.04 -9.59
CA SER A 294 -25.08 15.31 -9.86
C SER A 294 -24.68 16.42 -8.88
N LEU A 295 -24.78 17.67 -9.35
CA LEU A 295 -24.68 18.86 -8.50
C LEU A 295 -25.66 19.90 -9.03
N GLU A 296 -26.69 20.20 -8.24
CA GLU A 296 -27.80 21.05 -8.66
C GLU A 296 -28.05 22.18 -7.65
N LEU A 297 -28.62 23.28 -8.14
CA LEU A 297 -29.01 24.44 -7.35
C LEU A 297 -30.45 24.83 -7.70
N ASP A 298 -31.28 25.16 -6.72
CA ASP A 298 -32.69 25.53 -6.94
C ASP A 298 -32.88 26.94 -7.55
N GLU A 299 -31.93 27.84 -7.33
CA GLU A 299 -32.03 29.25 -7.74
C GLU A 299 -31.05 29.62 -8.88
N ALA A 300 -30.32 28.66 -9.45
CA ALA A 300 -29.40 28.90 -10.57
C ALA A 300 -29.14 27.65 -11.40
N ASP A 301 -29.00 27.82 -12.73
CA ASP A 301 -28.60 26.72 -13.61
C ASP A 301 -27.09 26.47 -13.49
N LEU A 302 -26.74 25.22 -13.16
CA LEU A 302 -25.36 24.73 -13.10
C LEU A 302 -25.24 23.53 -14.04
N ASP A 303 -24.49 23.69 -15.13
CA ASP A 303 -24.19 22.59 -16.06
C ASP A 303 -23.06 21.74 -15.48
N PHE A 304 -23.44 20.69 -14.76
CA PHE A 304 -22.53 19.85 -14.01
C PHE A 304 -21.71 18.92 -14.91
N GLU A 305 -20.42 18.81 -14.61
CA GLU A 305 -19.46 17.95 -15.30
C GLU A 305 -18.59 17.33 -14.21
N GLU A 306 -18.48 16.01 -14.17
CA GLU A 306 -17.81 15.27 -13.08
C GLU A 306 -16.37 15.76 -12.80
N ASP A 307 -15.65 16.17 -13.84
CA ASP A 307 -14.25 16.59 -13.82
C ASP A 307 -14.06 18.10 -13.58
N LYS A 308 -15.14 18.88 -13.63
CA LYS A 308 -15.11 20.32 -13.37
C LYS A 308 -15.36 20.59 -11.89
N THR A 309 -14.32 21.01 -11.18
CA THR A 309 -14.38 21.24 -9.72
C THR A 309 -14.68 22.68 -9.33
N SER A 310 -14.94 23.58 -10.29
CA SER A 310 -15.25 24.98 -10.01
C SER A 310 -16.36 25.50 -10.92
N TYR A 311 -17.34 26.13 -10.29
CA TYR A 311 -18.49 26.75 -10.94
C TYR A 311 -18.65 28.18 -10.45
N GLU A 312 -19.24 29.01 -11.29
CA GLU A 312 -19.63 30.37 -10.95
C GLU A 312 -21.03 30.62 -11.51
N VAL A 313 -21.95 31.03 -10.64
CA VAL A 313 -23.35 31.29 -10.95
C VAL A 313 -23.75 32.62 -10.33
N ASP A 314 -24.71 33.30 -10.96
CA ASP A 314 -25.26 34.56 -10.50
C ASP A 314 -26.70 34.35 -10.06
N VAL A 315 -27.10 35.00 -8.95
CA VAL A 315 -28.47 34.97 -8.44
C VAL A 315 -28.94 36.38 -8.09
N ASP A 316 -30.26 36.59 -8.12
CA ASP A 316 -30.86 37.88 -7.81
C ASP A 316 -30.57 38.34 -6.38
N GLU A 317 -30.62 39.66 -6.15
CA GLU A 317 -30.27 40.26 -4.86
C GLU A 317 -31.20 39.79 -3.71
N ASP A 318 -32.44 39.42 -4.02
CA ASP A 318 -33.42 38.93 -3.04
C ASP A 318 -33.24 37.45 -2.66
N VAL A 319 -32.48 36.67 -3.43
CA VAL A 319 -32.12 35.26 -3.15
C VAL A 319 -31.16 35.18 -1.95
N SER A 320 -31.71 35.09 -0.74
CA SER A 320 -30.94 35.05 0.50
C SER A 320 -30.49 33.65 0.94
N LYS A 321 -31.01 32.60 0.30
CA LYS A 321 -30.67 31.19 0.52
C LYS A 321 -30.81 30.41 -0.77
N ILE A 322 -30.03 29.34 -0.92
CA ILE A 322 -30.06 28.42 -2.07
C ILE A 322 -30.02 26.99 -1.54
N LEU A 323 -30.83 26.09 -2.09
CA LEU A 323 -30.76 24.65 -1.89
C LEU A 323 -29.69 24.08 -2.82
N VAL A 324 -28.84 23.22 -2.28
CA VAL A 324 -27.78 22.53 -3.01
C VAL A 324 -28.07 21.04 -2.90
N THR A 325 -28.17 20.36 -4.03
CA THR A 325 -28.34 18.90 -4.12
C THR A 325 -27.06 18.32 -4.71
N ALA A 326 -26.44 17.36 -4.03
CA ALA A 326 -25.14 16.83 -4.43
C ALA A 326 -25.10 15.31 -4.27
N GLU A 327 -25.55 14.58 -5.29
CA GLU A 327 -25.59 13.12 -5.23
C GLU A 327 -24.22 12.53 -5.57
N PRO A 328 -23.70 11.58 -4.77
CA PRO A 328 -22.45 10.91 -5.08
C PRO A 328 -22.62 9.89 -6.22
N GLU A 329 -21.51 9.48 -6.84
CA GLU A 329 -21.50 8.35 -7.80
C GLU A 329 -21.81 7.01 -7.11
N ASP A 330 -21.37 6.86 -5.85
CA ASP A 330 -21.60 5.68 -5.02
C ASP A 330 -22.28 6.08 -3.71
N GLU A 331 -23.32 5.34 -3.31
CA GLU A 331 -24.08 5.58 -2.09
C GLU A 331 -23.25 5.37 -0.81
N GLU A 332 -22.11 4.68 -0.90
CA GLU A 332 -21.17 4.50 0.20
C GLU A 332 -20.23 5.71 0.40
N TYR A 333 -20.20 6.67 -0.53
CA TYR A 333 -19.37 7.87 -0.40
C TYR A 333 -19.97 8.89 0.57
N LEU A 334 -19.09 9.47 1.40
CA LEU A 334 -19.43 10.55 2.31
C LEU A 334 -19.54 11.86 1.51
N VAL A 335 -20.70 12.52 1.56
CA VAL A 335 -20.88 13.86 0.96
C VAL A 335 -21.03 14.91 2.04
N THR A 336 -20.32 16.03 1.90
CA THR A 336 -20.52 17.21 2.76
C THR A 336 -20.75 18.47 1.94
N ILE A 337 -21.71 19.29 2.35
CA ILE A 337 -21.98 20.62 1.78
C ILE A 337 -21.64 21.67 2.84
N ASN A 338 -20.66 22.52 2.55
CA ASN A 338 -20.03 23.45 3.50
C ASN A 338 -19.61 22.75 4.81
N GLY A 339 -19.05 21.55 4.69
CA GLY A 339 -18.56 20.74 5.81
C GLY A 339 -19.65 20.14 6.70
N SER A 340 -20.93 20.22 6.34
CA SER A 340 -21.97 19.40 6.97
C SER A 340 -22.30 18.22 6.08
N GLU A 341 -22.29 17.05 6.68
CA GLU A 341 -22.65 15.79 6.04
C GLU A 341 -24.10 15.81 5.56
N VAL A 342 -24.33 15.26 4.37
CA VAL A 342 -25.63 14.99 3.75
C VAL A 342 -25.62 13.55 3.24
N ASN A 343 -26.78 12.89 3.24
CA ASN A 343 -26.91 11.51 2.82
C ASN A 343 -28.26 11.27 2.16
N SER A 344 -28.53 10.03 1.75
CA SER A 344 -29.78 9.62 1.11
C SER A 344 -31.05 9.90 1.94
N GLY A 345 -30.96 10.02 3.27
CA GLY A 345 -32.09 10.37 4.14
C GLY A 345 -32.54 11.83 4.01
N ASP A 346 -31.62 12.71 3.63
CA ASP A 346 -31.88 14.12 3.33
C ASP A 346 -31.80 14.40 1.81
N GLU A 347 -31.89 13.35 0.98
CA GLU A 347 -31.80 13.42 -0.49
C GLU A 347 -30.50 14.10 -0.98
N TYR A 348 -29.44 14.02 -0.17
CA TYR A 348 -28.17 14.74 -0.37
C TYR A 348 -28.32 16.28 -0.50
N GLU A 349 -29.37 16.86 0.10
CA GLU A 349 -29.68 18.27 0.00
C GLU A 349 -29.22 19.10 1.21
N LYS A 350 -28.81 20.34 0.96
CA LYS A 350 -28.60 21.33 2.02
C LYS A 350 -28.95 22.75 1.59
N LYS A 351 -29.72 23.44 2.43
CA LYS A 351 -30.02 24.86 2.26
C LYS A 351 -28.91 25.74 2.83
N VAL A 352 -28.26 26.52 1.97
CA VAL A 352 -27.13 27.41 2.29
C VAL A 352 -27.60 28.87 2.30
N SER A 353 -27.17 29.65 3.28
CA SER A 353 -27.48 31.09 3.33
C SER A 353 -26.44 31.91 2.58
N LEU A 354 -26.88 32.91 1.83
CA LEU A 354 -26.05 33.77 0.99
C LEU A 354 -25.97 35.17 1.58
N SER A 355 -24.77 35.72 1.68
CA SER A 355 -24.53 37.16 1.89
C SER A 355 -24.63 37.92 0.57
N LYS A 356 -24.86 39.23 0.59
CA LYS A 356 -24.77 40.06 -0.64
C LYS A 356 -23.34 39.97 -1.20
N GLY A 357 -23.20 39.93 -2.52
CA GLY A 357 -21.92 39.77 -3.20
C GLY A 357 -21.50 38.31 -3.35
N LYS A 358 -20.18 38.06 -3.39
CA LYS A 358 -19.60 36.74 -3.69
C LYS A 358 -19.70 35.78 -2.51
N ASN A 359 -20.33 34.64 -2.73
CA ASN A 359 -20.41 33.52 -1.78
C ASN A 359 -19.65 32.32 -2.35
N THR A 360 -19.17 31.42 -1.48
CA THR A 360 -18.55 30.17 -1.90
C THR A 360 -19.22 29.02 -1.16
N ILE A 361 -19.73 28.06 -1.92
CA ILE A 361 -20.24 26.78 -1.45
C ILE A 361 -19.20 25.73 -1.80
N THR A 362 -18.82 24.93 -0.80
CA THR A 362 -17.87 23.82 -0.98
C THR A 362 -18.62 22.51 -0.82
N VAL A 363 -18.56 21.64 -1.82
CA VAL A 363 -19.12 20.29 -1.75
C VAL A 363 -17.96 19.31 -1.79
N VAL A 364 -17.86 18.42 -0.81
CA VAL A 364 -16.81 17.39 -0.74
C VAL A 364 -17.48 16.03 -0.87
N VAL A 365 -16.94 15.17 -1.71
CA VAL A 365 -17.28 13.75 -1.79
C VAL A 365 -16.03 12.93 -1.45
N GLU A 366 -16.15 11.94 -0.57
CA GLU A 366 -15.03 11.17 -0.01
C GLU A 366 -15.35 9.67 0.04
N ASP A 367 -14.42 8.86 -0.49
CA ASP A 367 -14.35 7.42 -0.29
C ASP A 367 -13.41 7.17 0.90
N GLU A 368 -14.01 6.89 2.06
CA GLU A 368 -13.29 6.66 3.31
C GLU A 368 -12.48 5.34 3.30
N VAL A 369 -12.80 4.40 2.42
CA VAL A 369 -12.12 3.10 2.32
C VAL A 369 -10.82 3.23 1.53
N GLU A 370 -10.88 3.98 0.43
CA GLU A 370 -9.75 4.19 -0.48
C GLU A 370 -8.95 5.48 -0.16
N ASP A 371 -9.32 6.24 0.88
CA ASP A 371 -8.71 7.52 1.30
C ASP A 371 -8.63 8.52 0.13
N ALA A 372 -9.73 8.58 -0.63
CA ALA A 372 -9.85 9.39 -1.82
C ALA A 372 -10.95 10.44 -1.63
N LYS A 373 -10.71 11.68 -2.05
CA LYS A 373 -11.66 12.78 -1.89
C LYS A 373 -11.68 13.69 -3.09
N ARG A 374 -12.80 14.37 -3.34
CA ARG A 374 -12.94 15.44 -4.35
C ARG A 374 -13.72 16.60 -3.77
N THR A 375 -13.40 17.81 -4.22
CA THR A 375 -14.00 19.05 -3.74
C THR A 375 -14.46 19.91 -4.91
N TYR A 376 -15.78 20.10 -5.00
CA TYR A 376 -16.43 21.02 -5.92
C TYR A 376 -16.64 22.38 -5.23
N LYS A 377 -16.33 23.46 -5.94
CA LYS A 377 -16.44 24.83 -5.45
C LYS A 377 -17.43 25.60 -6.31
N VAL A 378 -18.58 25.94 -5.75
CA VAL A 378 -19.59 26.78 -6.42
C VAL A 378 -19.48 28.19 -5.88
N THR A 379 -19.10 29.13 -6.74
CA THR A 379 -19.14 30.56 -6.45
C THR A 379 -20.53 31.09 -6.81
N VAL A 380 -21.24 31.66 -5.84
CA VAL A 380 -22.56 32.26 -6.06
C VAL A 380 -22.46 33.77 -5.87
N ASN A 381 -22.60 34.54 -6.94
CA ASN A 381 -22.60 35.99 -6.86
C ASN A 381 -24.04 36.49 -6.70
N ARG A 382 -24.35 37.02 -5.52
CA ARG A 382 -25.70 37.50 -5.19
C ARG A 382 -25.79 39.01 -5.38
N GLY A 383 -26.65 39.46 -6.29
CA GLY A 383 -26.94 40.88 -6.52
C GLY A 383 -25.83 41.64 -7.25
N THR A 384 -24.97 40.95 -8.00
CA THR A 384 -24.03 41.57 -8.95
C THR A 384 -24.69 41.59 -10.32
N VAL A 385 -25.23 42.74 -10.71
CA VAL A 385 -25.75 42.95 -12.07
C VAL A 385 -24.58 42.85 -13.05
N LYS A 386 -24.68 41.95 -14.03
CA LYS A 386 -23.94 42.08 -15.30
C LYS A 386 -24.62 43.19 -16.09
N ASP A 387 -23.90 44.26 -16.35
CA ASP A 387 -24.30 45.25 -17.33
C ASP A 387 -24.26 44.59 -18.72
N ASP A 388 -25.42 44.18 -19.22
CA ASP A 388 -25.63 43.98 -20.65
C ASP A 388 -26.18 45.29 -21.23
N GLU A 389 -25.42 45.96 -22.10
CA GLU A 389 -25.86 46.53 -23.39
C GLU A 389 -24.73 47.33 -24.06
N ASP A 390 -24.38 46.88 -25.28
CA ASP A 390 -24.05 47.62 -26.51
C ASP A 390 -23.21 48.92 -26.52
N ASP A 391 -22.27 48.94 -27.47
CA ASP A 391 -21.76 50.10 -28.23
C ASP A 391 -20.97 51.20 -27.48
N LYS A 392 -19.62 51.11 -27.50
CA LYS A 392 -18.75 51.98 -28.34
C LYS A 392 -17.26 51.93 -27.97
N GLU A 393 -16.47 51.86 -29.04
CA GLU A 393 -15.16 52.45 -29.34
C GLU A 393 -14.05 52.49 -28.27
N ASP A 394 -12.91 51.95 -28.71
CA ASP A 394 -11.52 52.36 -28.40
C ASP A 394 -11.38 53.58 -27.47
N THR A 395 -10.66 53.39 -26.38
CA THR A 395 -9.36 54.07 -26.21
C THR A 395 -8.61 53.54 -24.99
N ASP A 396 -7.34 53.21 -25.22
CA ASP A 396 -6.27 53.22 -24.21
C ASP A 396 -6.33 54.50 -23.37
N ASP A 397 -6.27 54.39 -22.04
CA ASP A 397 -5.11 54.87 -21.25
C ASP A 397 -5.40 54.82 -19.74
N LYS A 398 -4.46 54.14 -19.06
CA LYS A 398 -3.85 54.51 -17.77
C LYS A 398 -4.68 54.54 -16.48
N ASN A 399 -3.96 54.00 -15.50
CA ASN A 399 -3.78 54.50 -14.13
C ASN A 399 -4.70 53.83 -13.10
N ASP A 400 -4.17 52.82 -12.42
CA ASP A 400 -4.51 52.69 -11.01
C ASP A 400 -3.28 52.37 -10.17
N ASN A 401 -2.86 53.40 -9.43
CA ASN A 401 -1.93 53.33 -8.35
C ASN A 401 -2.80 53.25 -7.08
N SER A 402 -3.31 52.06 -6.75
CA SER A 402 -4.19 51.89 -5.59
C SER A 402 -3.38 51.70 -4.32
N SER A 403 -3.14 52.82 -3.64
CA SER A 403 -2.96 52.85 -2.20
C SER A 403 -4.31 53.18 -1.56
N ASP A 404 -4.94 52.21 -0.88
CA ASP A 404 -5.67 52.41 0.38
C ASP A 404 -6.39 51.11 0.82
N ASP A 405 -5.81 50.39 1.77
CA ASP A 405 -6.61 49.67 2.79
C ASP A 405 -5.82 49.56 4.10
N LYS A 406 -5.79 50.67 4.85
CA LYS A 406 -5.04 50.79 6.12
C LYS A 406 -5.89 50.53 7.37
N ASN A 407 -7.08 49.93 7.26
CA ASN A 407 -7.94 49.78 8.45
C ASN A 407 -8.86 48.54 8.52
N SER A 408 -8.65 47.50 7.71
CA SER A 408 -9.40 46.25 7.82
C SER A 408 -8.96 45.41 9.04
N VAL A 409 -9.89 45.19 9.99
CA VAL A 409 -9.77 44.24 11.11
C VAL A 409 -10.03 42.83 10.58
N GLY A 410 -9.26 41.85 11.02
CA GLY A 410 -9.38 40.45 10.58
C GLY A 410 -8.18 39.97 9.76
N TRP A 411 -8.39 38.97 8.93
CA TRP A 411 -7.35 38.37 8.10
C TRP A 411 -6.91 39.32 6.99
N VAL A 412 -5.61 39.62 6.95
CA VAL A 412 -4.96 40.46 5.94
C VAL A 412 -3.92 39.62 5.22
N LYS A 413 -4.03 39.51 3.90
CA LYS A 413 -3.04 38.80 3.08
C LYS A 413 -1.86 39.71 2.76
N VAL A 414 -0.65 39.26 3.06
CA VAL A 414 0.61 39.98 2.83
C VAL A 414 1.61 39.00 2.23
N ASP A 415 2.23 39.33 1.09
CA ASP A 415 3.27 38.51 0.43
C ASP A 415 2.89 37.01 0.30
N ASN A 416 1.66 36.75 -0.18
CA ASN A 416 1.05 35.43 -0.32
C ASN A 416 0.75 34.63 0.96
N ASP A 417 0.98 35.19 2.13
CA ASP A 417 0.67 34.56 3.42
C ASP A 417 -0.27 35.44 4.26
N TRP A 418 -0.79 34.92 5.37
CA TRP A 418 -1.87 35.57 6.12
C TRP A 418 -1.42 36.10 7.48
N LYS A 419 -1.77 37.36 7.78
CA LYS A 419 -1.67 37.95 9.12
C LYS A 419 -3.06 38.26 9.65
N TYR A 420 -3.21 38.37 10.97
CA TYR A 420 -4.47 38.76 11.58
C TYR A 420 -4.36 40.09 12.31
N ARG A 421 -5.15 41.08 11.90
CA ARG A 421 -5.19 42.41 12.52
C ARG A 421 -6.32 42.49 13.55
N GLY A 422 -5.99 42.86 14.78
CA GLY A 422 -6.97 43.10 15.84
C GLY A 422 -7.71 44.43 15.67
N GLU A 423 -8.75 44.63 16.50
CA GLU A 423 -9.54 45.88 16.54
C GLU A 423 -8.71 47.11 16.91
N ASP A 424 -7.56 46.91 17.57
CA ASP A 424 -6.59 47.96 17.89
C ASP A 424 -5.69 48.34 16.70
N GLY A 425 -5.94 47.75 15.53
CA GLY A 425 -5.21 47.98 14.29
C GLY A 425 -3.85 47.27 14.21
N LYS A 426 -3.44 46.54 15.25
CA LYS A 426 -2.16 45.84 15.31
C LYS A 426 -2.29 44.38 14.85
N PHE A 427 -1.21 43.85 14.29
CA PHE A 427 -1.15 42.42 13.98
C PHE A 427 -0.93 41.60 15.24
N TYR A 428 -1.66 40.49 15.34
CA TYR A 428 -1.43 39.47 16.33
C TYR A 428 -0.13 38.72 16.02
N VAL A 429 0.66 38.48 17.05
CA VAL A 429 1.95 37.77 17.00
C VAL A 429 2.07 36.87 18.22
N ASN A 430 2.81 35.77 18.09
CA ASN A 430 3.06 34.75 19.14
C ASN A 430 1.79 34.35 19.92
N LYS A 431 0.69 34.08 19.22
CA LYS A 431 -0.56 33.72 19.89
C LYS A 431 -1.46 32.81 19.07
N TRP A 432 -2.17 31.96 19.82
CA TRP A 432 -3.34 31.25 19.33
C TRP A 432 -4.50 32.24 19.09
N LEU A 433 -5.17 32.05 17.97
CA LEU A 433 -6.37 32.77 17.55
C LEU A 433 -7.44 31.72 17.24
N TYR A 434 -8.61 31.84 17.85
CA TYR A 434 -9.78 31.09 17.42
C TYR A 434 -10.47 31.86 16.29
N ASP A 435 -10.41 31.31 15.08
CA ASP A 435 -11.14 31.83 13.93
C ASP A 435 -12.61 31.45 14.09
N LYS A 436 -13.43 32.42 14.45
CA LYS A 436 -14.88 32.22 14.70
C LYS A 436 -15.65 31.88 13.42
N GLU A 437 -15.15 32.26 12.25
CA GLU A 437 -15.81 32.00 10.97
C GLU A 437 -15.59 30.55 10.55
N GLN A 438 -14.39 30.02 10.79
CA GLN A 438 -14.02 28.65 10.41
C GLN A 438 -14.15 27.63 11.55
N GLY A 439 -14.36 28.08 12.79
CA GLY A 439 -14.51 27.20 13.95
C GLY A 439 -13.22 26.49 14.37
N VAL A 440 -12.06 27.03 14.02
CA VAL A 440 -10.74 26.39 14.23
C VAL A 440 -9.77 27.30 14.97
N TYR A 441 -8.76 26.70 15.60
CA TYR A 441 -7.63 27.45 16.14
C TYR A 441 -6.53 27.59 15.10
N CYS A 442 -5.94 28.78 15.01
CA CYS A 442 -4.77 29.10 14.20
C CYS A 442 -3.69 29.71 15.10
N TYR A 443 -2.43 29.65 14.68
CA TYR A 443 -1.34 30.31 15.42
C TYR A 443 -0.68 31.40 14.58
N LEU A 444 -0.48 32.58 15.17
CA LEU A 444 0.26 33.68 14.55
C LEU A 444 1.67 33.68 15.12
N LYS A 445 2.67 33.52 14.25
CA LYS A 445 4.10 33.48 14.60
C LYS A 445 4.61 34.85 15.04
N GLU A 446 5.88 34.93 15.42
CA GLU A 446 6.53 36.18 15.85
C GLU A 446 6.53 37.26 14.78
N ASP A 447 6.65 36.86 13.51
CA ASP A 447 6.57 37.74 12.34
C ASP A 447 5.11 38.15 11.99
N GLY A 448 4.13 37.62 12.72
CA GLY A 448 2.70 37.84 12.55
C GLY A 448 2.05 37.04 11.43
N PHE A 449 2.82 36.23 10.70
CA PHE A 449 2.27 35.31 9.72
C PHE A 449 1.67 34.08 10.40
N ARG A 450 0.60 33.56 9.82
CA ARG A 450 -0.05 32.33 10.26
C ARG A 450 0.91 31.15 10.12
N ALA A 451 0.97 30.30 11.13
CA ALA A 451 1.72 29.05 11.08
C ALA A 451 0.99 28.00 10.25
N THR A 452 1.75 27.17 9.55
CA THR A 452 1.31 25.96 8.84
C THR A 452 2.32 24.84 9.15
N GLY A 453 1.88 23.58 9.06
CA GLY A 453 2.72 22.42 9.37
C GLY A 453 3.03 22.29 10.88
N TRP A 454 4.15 21.63 11.18
CA TRP A 454 4.57 21.38 12.57
C TRP A 454 4.98 22.67 13.28
N LEU A 455 4.35 22.94 14.42
CA LEU A 455 4.62 24.08 15.27
C LEU A 455 4.98 23.61 16.69
N GLN A 456 6.09 24.11 17.23
CA GLN A 456 6.41 23.94 18.64
C GLN A 456 6.07 25.22 19.41
N GLU A 457 5.16 25.13 20.37
CA GLU A 457 4.71 26.26 21.18
C GLU A 457 4.50 25.83 22.63
N GLY A 458 4.96 26.63 23.60
CA GLY A 458 4.81 26.31 25.02
C GLY A 458 5.39 24.96 25.45
N GLY A 459 6.39 24.44 24.71
CA GLY A 459 6.99 23.12 24.94
C GLY A 459 6.22 21.93 24.36
N ASN A 460 5.07 22.15 23.73
CA ASN A 460 4.27 21.13 23.06
C ASN A 460 4.39 21.27 21.54
N TRP A 461 4.23 20.15 20.83
CA TRP A 461 4.12 20.13 19.38
C TRP A 461 2.65 20.16 18.96
N TYR A 462 2.37 20.89 17.89
CA TYR A 462 1.07 21.01 17.24
C TYR A 462 1.27 20.81 15.74
N LEU A 463 0.20 20.43 15.04
CA LEU A 463 0.21 20.33 13.58
C LEU A 463 -0.90 21.22 13.03
N LEU A 464 -0.54 22.17 12.16
CA LEU A 464 -1.47 23.01 11.44
C LEU A 464 -1.57 22.55 9.98
N ASP A 465 -2.77 22.57 9.40
CA ASP A 465 -2.95 22.28 7.98
C ASP A 465 -2.38 23.39 7.07
N SER A 466 -2.54 23.24 5.76
CA SER A 466 -2.08 24.23 4.77
C SER A 466 -2.81 25.58 4.86
N LYS A 467 -4.00 25.60 5.49
CA LYS A 467 -4.79 26.79 5.81
C LYS A 467 -4.58 27.27 7.25
N GLY A 468 -3.60 26.71 7.97
CA GLY A 468 -3.22 27.09 9.32
C GLY A 468 -4.18 26.66 10.42
N ALA A 469 -5.15 25.79 10.12
CA ALA A 469 -6.07 25.24 11.10
C ALA A 469 -5.39 24.14 11.93
N MET A 470 -5.56 24.19 13.25
CA MET A 470 -4.99 23.24 14.19
C MET A 470 -5.66 21.88 14.09
N LEU A 471 -4.87 20.86 13.76
CA LEU A 471 -5.32 19.49 13.64
C LEU A 471 -5.41 18.81 15.01
N THR A 472 -6.33 17.85 15.11
CA THR A 472 -6.52 16.96 16.27
C THR A 472 -6.70 15.52 15.77
N GLY A 473 -6.69 14.54 16.66
CA GLY A 473 -6.80 13.12 16.33
C GLY A 473 -5.54 12.51 15.69
N TRP A 474 -5.71 11.36 15.05
CA TRP A 474 -4.64 10.67 14.33
C TRP A 474 -4.26 11.42 13.06
N GLN A 475 -2.96 11.60 12.82
CA GLN A 475 -2.42 12.33 11.67
C GLN A 475 -1.26 11.54 11.06
N TYR A 476 -1.33 11.27 9.76
CA TYR A 476 -0.26 10.58 9.02
C TYR A 476 0.55 11.59 8.21
N THR A 477 1.82 11.77 8.57
CA THR A 477 2.70 12.74 7.90
C THR A 477 4.15 12.27 7.92
N GLY A 478 4.91 12.54 6.87
CA GLY A 478 6.31 12.10 6.76
C GLY A 478 6.49 10.58 6.81
N GLY A 479 5.48 9.80 6.41
CA GLY A 479 5.50 8.33 6.45
C GLY A 479 5.29 7.72 7.84
N GLN A 480 4.81 8.51 8.81
CA GLN A 480 4.65 8.10 10.20
C GLN A 480 3.32 8.60 10.78
N TRP A 481 2.73 7.83 11.70
CA TRP A 481 1.51 8.22 12.42
C TRP A 481 1.84 9.00 13.69
N TYR A 482 1.08 10.06 13.92
CA TYR A 482 1.11 10.91 15.12
C TYR A 482 -0.30 11.01 15.68
N TYR A 483 -0.44 11.34 16.97
CA TYR A 483 -1.74 11.63 17.56
C TYR A 483 -1.72 13.00 18.20
N LEU A 484 -2.65 13.86 17.80
CA LEU A 484 -2.84 15.21 18.31
C LEU A 484 -4.05 15.13 19.24
N GLN A 485 -3.90 15.52 20.50
CA GLN A 485 -4.99 15.49 21.47
C GLN A 485 -6.09 16.49 21.07
N SER A 486 -7.25 16.46 21.74
CA SER A 486 -8.32 17.44 21.49
C SER A 486 -7.89 18.90 21.71
N SER A 487 -6.82 19.13 22.49
CA SER A 487 -6.17 20.44 22.64
C SER A 487 -5.21 20.80 21.50
N GLY A 488 -5.04 19.92 20.51
CA GLY A 488 -4.04 20.01 19.43
C GLY A 488 -2.63 19.61 19.84
N ALA A 489 -2.35 19.41 21.13
CA ALA A 489 -1.01 19.01 21.57
C ALA A 489 -0.70 17.58 21.15
N MET A 490 0.47 17.35 20.58
CA MET A 490 0.95 16.04 20.15
C MET A 490 1.19 15.13 21.35
N LYS A 491 0.59 13.95 21.31
CA LYS A 491 0.71 12.91 22.34
C LYS A 491 2.03 12.16 22.18
N THR A 492 2.66 11.91 23.31
CA THR A 492 3.76 10.93 23.47
C THR A 492 3.39 9.93 24.58
N GLY A 493 4.04 8.77 24.58
CA GLY A 493 3.75 7.64 25.47
C GLY A 493 2.45 6.92 25.16
N TRP A 494 1.89 6.23 26.16
CA TRP A 494 0.67 5.44 26.04
C TRP A 494 -0.57 6.29 25.71
N LEU A 495 -1.39 5.80 24.80
CA LEU A 495 -2.69 6.34 24.39
C LEU A 495 -3.73 5.22 24.49
N LYS A 496 -4.88 5.50 25.11
CA LYS A 496 -6.04 4.60 25.19
C LYS A 496 -7.17 5.16 24.33
N GLU A 497 -7.76 4.34 23.48
CA GLU A 497 -8.93 4.67 22.68
C GLU A 497 -10.08 3.70 23.00
N GLU A 498 -11.32 4.20 23.04
CA GLU A 498 -12.52 3.40 23.26
C GLU A 498 -13.39 3.40 22.00
N LYS A 499 -13.58 2.24 21.38
CA LYS A 499 -14.45 2.07 20.21
C LYS A 499 -15.71 1.30 20.58
N THR A 500 -16.85 1.70 20.01
CA THR A 500 -18.12 0.96 20.18
C THR A 500 -18.30 0.06 18.98
N VAL A 501 -18.35 -1.26 19.18
CA VAL A 501 -18.52 -2.26 18.12
C VAL A 501 -19.89 -2.91 18.27
N THR A 502 -20.68 -2.93 17.22
CA THR A 502 -21.92 -3.72 17.12
C THR A 502 -21.56 -5.18 16.86
N VAL A 503 -22.02 -6.09 17.73
CA VAL A 503 -21.75 -7.53 17.57
C VAL A 503 -23.00 -8.20 17.02
N GLU A 504 -22.93 -8.74 15.80
CA GLU A 504 -23.93 -9.67 15.28
C GLU A 504 -23.64 -11.08 15.83
N ASP A 505 -24.65 -11.67 16.48
CA ASP A 505 -24.52 -12.93 17.20
C ASP A 505 -24.48 -14.11 16.22
N THR A 506 -23.28 -14.52 15.79
CA THR A 506 -23.06 -15.76 15.03
C THR A 506 -22.78 -16.94 15.98
N SER A 507 -23.71 -17.19 16.89
CA SER A 507 -23.71 -18.39 17.73
C SER A 507 -24.15 -19.61 16.90
N THR A 508 -23.22 -20.29 16.24
CA THR A 508 -23.39 -21.71 15.84
C THR A 508 -23.18 -22.59 17.07
N ALA A 509 -24.26 -22.80 17.83
CA ALA A 509 -24.29 -23.79 18.89
C ALA A 509 -24.26 -25.20 18.26
N THR A 510 -23.14 -25.90 18.43
CA THR A 510 -23.10 -27.36 18.24
C THR A 510 -23.68 -28.02 19.49
N ASP A 511 -24.92 -28.48 19.38
CA ASP A 511 -25.57 -29.33 20.37
C ASP A 511 -24.79 -30.64 20.54
N LYS A 512 -24.06 -30.77 21.65
CA LYS A 512 -23.84 -32.07 22.29
C LYS A 512 -24.83 -32.22 23.42
N LYS A 513 -25.83 -33.07 23.19
CA LYS A 513 -26.66 -33.67 24.23
C LYS A 513 -25.76 -34.40 25.23
N GLU A 514 -25.89 -34.06 26.49
CA GLU A 514 -25.80 -35.04 27.57
C GLU A 514 -26.90 -34.73 28.59
N ASP A 515 -27.76 -35.74 28.76
CA ASP A 515 -28.88 -35.76 29.69
C ASP A 515 -28.37 -35.73 31.13
N GLU A 516 -28.91 -34.85 31.97
CA GLU A 516 -29.27 -35.25 33.32
C GLU A 516 -30.48 -34.47 33.88
N LYS A 517 -31.53 -35.23 34.18
CA LYS A 517 -32.71 -34.83 34.94
C LYS A 517 -32.33 -34.24 36.30
N THR A 518 -33.03 -33.20 36.73
CA THR A 518 -33.84 -33.26 37.96
C THR A 518 -34.82 -32.09 38.08
N SER A 519 -36.07 -32.47 38.37
CA SER A 519 -37.25 -31.65 38.68
C SER A 519 -37.03 -30.79 39.95
N THR A 520 -37.75 -29.70 40.25
CA THR A 520 -39.21 -29.65 40.51
C THR A 520 -39.67 -28.20 40.84
N SER A 521 -40.93 -27.88 40.48
CA SER A 521 -41.91 -26.98 41.15
C SER A 521 -41.80 -25.46 40.95
N GLY A 522 -42.85 -24.70 40.62
CA GLY A 522 -44.28 -24.99 40.41
C GLY A 522 -45.11 -23.69 40.30
N SER A 523 -46.27 -23.77 39.62
CA SER A 523 -47.43 -22.85 39.60
C SER A 523 -47.24 -21.42 39.07
N THR A 524 -48.16 -20.75 38.35
CA THR A 524 -49.53 -21.01 37.84
C THR A 524 -49.90 -19.78 36.99
N ASN A 525 -50.41 -19.94 35.77
CA ASN A 525 -51.78 -19.54 35.40
C ASN A 525 -52.01 -19.58 33.89
N LYS A 526 -53.19 -20.11 33.58
CA LYS A 526 -53.80 -20.34 32.28
C LYS A 526 -54.66 -19.12 31.92
N THR A 527 -54.58 -18.65 30.69
CA THR A 527 -55.75 -18.25 29.88
C THR A 527 -55.38 -18.22 28.40
N ASP A 528 -56.10 -19.05 27.65
CA ASP A 528 -56.24 -19.01 26.20
C ASP A 528 -56.71 -17.64 25.71
N THR A 529 -56.09 -17.14 24.65
CA THR A 529 -56.83 -16.63 23.48
C THR A 529 -55.89 -16.62 22.28
N SER A 530 -56.28 -17.35 21.24
CA SER A 530 -55.66 -17.33 19.93
C SER A 530 -55.81 -15.95 19.29
N LYS A 531 -54.69 -15.31 18.94
CA LYS A 531 -54.60 -14.38 17.81
C LYS A 531 -53.27 -14.64 17.11
N THR A 532 -53.36 -14.79 15.80
CA THR A 532 -52.26 -14.75 14.85
C THR A 532 -51.58 -13.39 14.96
N ASP A 533 -50.36 -13.36 15.51
CA ASP A 533 -49.49 -12.20 15.47
C ASP A 533 -48.19 -12.63 14.77
N ASP A 534 -47.88 -11.92 13.68
CA ASP A 534 -46.63 -11.99 12.95
C ASP A 534 -45.45 -11.76 13.91
N LYS A 535 -44.60 -12.78 14.08
CA LYS A 535 -43.32 -12.63 14.77
C LYS A 535 -42.39 -11.77 13.91
N LYS A 536 -42.41 -10.47 14.16
CA LYS A 536 -41.28 -9.59 13.85
C LYS A 536 -40.19 -9.89 14.88
N GLU A 537 -39.17 -10.64 14.48
CA GLU A 537 -37.94 -10.75 15.24
C GLU A 537 -37.30 -9.35 15.32
N GLU A 538 -37.36 -8.76 16.51
CA GLU A 538 -36.65 -7.53 16.83
C GLU A 538 -35.23 -7.94 17.29
N THR A 539 -34.29 -7.94 16.34
CA THR A 539 -32.86 -8.11 16.60
C THR A 539 -32.33 -6.88 17.30
N THR A 540 -32.24 -6.92 18.62
CA THR A 540 -31.57 -5.87 19.41
C THR A 540 -30.05 -6.03 19.24
N ALA A 541 -29.45 -5.19 18.40
CA ALA A 541 -28.00 -5.11 18.23
C ALA A 541 -27.34 -4.77 19.59
N LYS A 542 -26.51 -5.70 20.10
CA LYS A 542 -25.72 -5.46 21.32
C LYS A 542 -24.43 -4.74 20.94
N THR A 543 -24.24 -3.53 21.45
CA THR A 543 -22.99 -2.77 21.32
C THR A 543 -22.02 -3.12 22.43
N LYS A 544 -20.77 -3.44 22.08
CA LYS A 544 -19.65 -3.71 22.99
C LYS A 544 -18.61 -2.61 22.88
N LYS A 545 -18.18 -2.04 24.01
CA LYS A 545 -17.00 -1.17 24.06
C LYS A 545 -15.73 -2.00 24.00
N VAL A 546 -14.85 -1.69 23.07
CA VAL A 546 -13.52 -2.28 22.91
C VAL A 546 -12.50 -1.19 23.21
N GLU A 547 -11.60 -1.49 24.14
CA GLU A 547 -10.50 -0.59 24.50
C GLU A 547 -9.26 -1.02 23.71
N THR A 548 -8.62 -0.06 23.05
CA THR A 548 -7.40 -0.29 22.28
C THR A 548 -6.30 0.64 22.79
N TRP A 549 -5.11 0.08 23.03
CA TRP A 549 -3.95 0.84 23.50
C TRP A 549 -2.93 1.02 22.39
N TYR A 550 -2.32 2.20 22.32
CA TYR A 550 -1.28 2.59 21.38
C TYR A 550 -0.09 3.18 22.14
N TYR A 551 1.08 3.21 21.52
CA TYR A 551 2.26 3.87 22.09
C TYR A 551 2.87 4.85 21.10
N LEU A 552 3.00 6.11 21.49
CA LEU A 552 3.63 7.16 20.72
C LEU A 552 5.04 7.37 21.27
N GLN A 553 6.06 7.24 20.43
CA GLN A 553 7.46 7.43 20.81
C GLN A 553 7.73 8.88 21.24
N ALA A 554 8.92 9.16 21.79
CA ALA A 554 9.28 10.49 22.28
C ALA A 554 9.21 11.59 21.19
N ASN A 555 9.41 11.22 19.93
CA ASN A 555 9.26 12.10 18.77
C ASN A 555 7.81 12.16 18.24
N GLY A 556 6.83 11.56 18.93
CA GLY A 556 5.41 11.54 18.57
C GLY A 556 4.99 10.40 17.64
N THR A 557 5.94 9.65 17.08
CA THR A 557 5.65 8.61 16.08
C THR A 557 5.05 7.37 16.73
N MET A 558 4.01 6.80 16.13
CA MET A 558 3.37 5.58 16.62
C MET A 558 4.32 4.36 16.52
N LYS A 559 4.40 3.57 17.59
CA LYS A 559 5.20 2.35 17.66
C LYS A 559 4.43 1.14 17.12
N THR A 560 5.11 0.36 16.28
CA THR A 560 4.71 -1.00 15.89
C THR A 560 5.77 -2.02 16.34
N GLY A 561 5.40 -3.29 16.46
CA GLY A 561 6.26 -4.37 16.95
C GLY A 561 6.56 -4.32 18.45
N TRP A 562 7.65 -4.96 18.87
CA TRP A 562 8.07 -5.03 20.27
C TRP A 562 8.42 -3.66 20.86
N LEU A 563 7.93 -3.39 22.06
CA LEU A 563 8.15 -2.18 22.85
C LEU A 563 8.65 -2.57 24.25
N LEU A 564 9.78 -2.00 24.66
CA LEU A 564 10.27 -2.06 26.03
C LEU A 564 9.93 -0.75 26.75
N ASP A 565 9.07 -0.82 27.75
CA ASP A 565 8.67 0.32 28.60
C ASP A 565 8.68 -0.11 30.06
N ASN A 566 9.34 0.67 30.93
CA ASN A 566 9.46 0.39 32.38
C ASN A 566 9.86 -1.06 32.70
N ASP A 567 10.92 -1.56 32.06
CA ASP A 567 11.46 -2.93 32.18
C ASP A 567 10.46 -4.05 31.81
N LYS A 568 9.38 -3.71 31.09
CA LYS A 568 8.37 -4.65 30.61
C LYS A 568 8.28 -4.61 29.08
N TRP A 569 8.12 -5.78 28.50
CA TRP A 569 7.93 -5.92 27.06
C TRP A 569 6.44 -5.98 26.71
N TYR A 570 6.08 -5.25 25.67
CA TYR A 570 4.76 -5.20 25.05
C TYR A 570 4.90 -5.46 23.56
N TYR A 571 3.81 -5.86 22.91
CA TYR A 571 3.79 -6.03 21.46
C TYR A 571 2.68 -5.20 20.83
N MET A 572 3.05 -4.32 19.91
CA MET A 572 2.13 -3.51 19.11
C MET A 572 2.00 -4.16 17.72
N ASN A 573 0.78 -4.38 17.22
CA ASN A 573 0.61 -4.93 15.87
C ASN A 573 0.90 -3.86 14.79
N LEU A 574 0.66 -4.18 13.51
CA LEU A 574 0.91 -3.26 12.40
C LEU A 574 0.01 -2.02 12.40
N SER A 575 -1.20 -2.09 12.97
CA SER A 575 -2.04 -0.91 13.19
C SER A 575 -1.64 -0.11 14.43
N GLY A 576 -0.58 -0.52 15.14
CA GLY A 576 -0.10 0.09 16.37
C GLY A 576 -0.92 -0.28 17.60
N ALA A 577 -1.90 -1.18 17.49
CA ALA A 577 -2.71 -1.65 18.61
C ALA A 577 -1.92 -2.65 19.47
N MET A 578 -1.88 -2.42 20.77
CA MET A 578 -1.24 -3.29 21.75
C MET A 578 -1.98 -4.63 21.80
N GLN A 579 -1.23 -5.71 21.73
CA GLN A 579 -1.76 -7.07 21.78
C GLN A 579 -1.78 -7.61 23.20
N THR A 580 -2.77 -8.45 23.46
CA THR A 580 -2.88 -9.31 24.64
C THR A 580 -3.09 -10.75 24.16
N GLY A 581 -2.72 -11.73 24.99
CA GLY A 581 -2.83 -13.15 24.65
C GLY A 581 -1.65 -13.66 23.82
N TRP A 582 -1.89 -14.71 23.03
CA TRP A 582 -0.84 -15.36 22.25
C TRP A 582 -0.46 -14.53 21.02
N VAL A 583 0.84 -14.27 20.86
CA VAL A 583 1.42 -13.61 19.68
C VAL A 583 2.47 -14.52 19.06
N ILE A 584 2.52 -14.56 17.74
CA ILE A 584 3.58 -15.24 16.99
C ILE A 584 4.39 -14.15 16.28
N ASP A 585 5.68 -14.15 16.53
CA ASP A 585 6.64 -13.25 15.89
C ASP A 585 7.92 -14.05 15.60
N ASN A 586 8.43 -13.96 14.37
CA ASN A 586 9.62 -14.68 13.91
C ASN A 586 9.62 -16.18 14.26
N ASN A 587 8.50 -16.85 13.98
CA ASN A 587 8.28 -18.29 14.23
C ASN A 587 8.40 -18.72 15.71
N SER A 588 8.44 -17.76 16.64
CA SER A 588 8.44 -17.98 18.08
C SER A 588 7.10 -17.55 18.66
N LYS A 589 6.59 -18.32 19.63
CA LYS A 589 5.31 -18.03 20.27
C LYS A 589 5.54 -17.31 21.59
N TYR A 590 4.86 -16.19 21.80
CA TYR A 590 4.92 -15.38 23.00
C TYR A 590 3.52 -15.28 23.61
N TYR A 591 3.45 -14.96 24.89
CA TYR A 591 2.19 -14.67 25.55
C TYR A 591 2.28 -13.32 26.25
N LEU A 592 1.34 -12.44 25.94
CA LEU A 592 1.14 -11.15 26.57
C LEU A 592 -0.03 -11.31 27.54
N ASP A 593 0.11 -10.89 28.79
CA ASP A 593 -1.01 -10.95 29.73
C ASP A 593 -2.11 -9.93 29.37
N GLN A 594 -3.17 -9.88 30.18
CA GLN A 594 -4.29 -8.94 29.94
C GLN A 594 -3.89 -7.46 30.05
N SER A 595 -2.75 -7.16 30.68
CA SER A 595 -2.16 -5.81 30.70
C SER A 595 -1.19 -5.57 29.54
N GLY A 596 -1.01 -6.55 28.64
CA GLY A 596 -0.11 -6.51 27.50
C GLY A 596 1.34 -6.88 27.80
N VAL A 597 1.66 -7.29 29.04
CA VAL A 597 3.04 -7.57 29.46
C VAL A 597 3.46 -8.97 29.03
N MET A 598 4.63 -9.07 28.40
CA MET A 598 5.19 -10.32 27.94
C MET A 598 5.58 -11.25 29.09
N ALA A 599 5.07 -12.49 29.02
CA ALA A 599 5.40 -13.56 29.94
C ALA A 599 6.85 -14.04 29.77
N THR A 600 7.52 -14.29 30.90
CA THR A 600 8.81 -14.97 30.99
C THR A 600 8.76 -16.03 32.09
N GLY A 601 9.65 -17.03 32.01
CA GLY A 601 9.69 -18.15 32.98
C GLY A 601 8.48 -19.08 32.87
N THR A 602 8.14 -19.78 33.95
CA THR A 602 6.99 -20.69 33.99
C THR A 602 5.69 -19.93 34.28
N LYS A 603 4.65 -20.13 33.47
CA LYS A 603 3.31 -19.53 33.65
C LYS A 603 2.20 -20.55 33.39
N THR A 604 1.09 -20.41 34.09
CA THR A 604 -0.14 -21.18 33.84
C THR A 604 -1.11 -20.31 33.04
N ILE A 605 -1.49 -20.77 31.85
CA ILE A 605 -2.40 -20.09 30.92
C ILE A 605 -3.53 -21.08 30.60
N ASP A 606 -4.78 -20.68 30.84
CA ASP A 606 -5.97 -21.51 30.65
C ASP A 606 -5.86 -22.92 31.27
N GLY A 607 -5.29 -22.99 32.48
CA GLY A 607 -5.12 -24.23 33.23
C GLY A 607 -3.95 -25.12 32.78
N LYS A 608 -3.17 -24.71 31.76
CA LYS A 608 -2.00 -25.43 31.27
C LYS A 608 -0.70 -24.68 31.59
N GLU A 609 0.33 -25.41 32.02
CA GLU A 609 1.65 -24.84 32.29
C GLU A 609 2.45 -24.68 30.98
N TYR A 610 3.07 -23.51 30.82
CA TYR A 610 3.95 -23.14 29.72
C TYR A 610 5.25 -22.57 30.28
N LYS A 611 6.38 -22.86 29.62
CA LYS A 611 7.70 -22.34 30.00
C LYS A 611 8.19 -21.40 28.91
N PHE A 612 8.58 -20.20 29.30
CA PHE A 612 9.10 -19.17 28.40
C PHE A 612 10.57 -18.87 28.75
N THR A 613 11.36 -18.54 27.73
CA THR A 613 12.73 -18.07 27.91
C THR A 613 12.75 -16.72 28.62
N THR A 614 13.94 -16.23 28.99
CA THR A 614 14.11 -14.86 29.51
C THR A 614 13.78 -13.78 28.48
N SER A 615 13.78 -14.12 27.18
CA SER A 615 13.32 -13.25 26.09
C SER A 615 11.84 -13.47 25.75
N GLY A 616 11.11 -14.29 26.52
CA GLY A 616 9.66 -14.51 26.40
C GLY A 616 9.22 -15.52 25.34
N ALA A 617 10.14 -16.15 24.62
CA ALA A 617 9.81 -17.18 23.63
C ALA A 617 9.37 -18.48 24.34
N LEU A 618 8.29 -19.09 23.87
CA LEU A 618 7.80 -20.36 24.39
C LEU A 618 8.81 -21.48 24.12
N ILE A 619 9.18 -22.19 25.18
CA ILE A 619 10.03 -23.39 25.14
C ILE A 619 9.11 -24.56 24.83
N SER A 620 9.37 -25.24 23.71
CA SER A 620 8.62 -26.40 23.24
C SER A 620 8.62 -27.56 24.23
#